data_AF-A0A853A912-F1
#
_entry.id   AF-A0A853A912-F1
#
_cell.length_a   1.000
_cell.length_b   1.000
_cell.length_c   1.000
_cell.angle_alpha   90.00
_cell.angle_beta   90.00
_cell.angle_gamma   90.00
#
_symmetry.space_group_name_H-M   'P 1'
#
loop_
_entity.id
_entity.type
_entity.pdbx_description
1 polymer ?
#
loop_
_entity_poly.entity_id
_entity_poly.type
_entity_poly.pdbx_seq_one_letter_code
_entity_poly.pdbx_strand_id
1 'polypeptide(L)'
;MALPQAQPGQPTPGQPTSGQPTSAQPGPEGSPAPSAGLPSAPQMTLYGGAPATRRVTVRDLAAAKQRGDRWPMLTAYDALTAGVFDEAGIPVILVGDSAGNTHLGYENTVPVTMDEMAMMAGAVVRGTRRALVVADLPFGAYQASARQAFDNAVRLVKEAGVGAVKLEGGERVLPQVRLLVEAGIAVMGHLGLTPQSVHTLGGLRVQARDEAAAARLLRDAHALQEAGAFSVVLEAVPAELAAKVTAELSVPTIGIGAGPDCDAQVLVWPDMAGLTPGRTPKFVKKYADLRDVLGRAARAFADDVVAGSFPAAEHTYR
;
A
#
# COMPACT_ATOMS: atom_id res chain seq x y z
N MET A 1 32.48 12.37 48.59
CA MET A 1 32.73 13.77 48.98
C MET A 1 31.44 14.55 48.74
N ALA A 2 31.02 15.33 49.73
CA ALA A 2 29.65 15.81 49.94
C ALA A 2 29.19 16.95 49.01
N LEU A 3 27.85 17.08 48.91
CA LEU A 3 27.07 18.21 48.34
C LEU A 3 27.31 19.53 49.09
N PRO A 4 26.86 20.70 48.56
CA PRO A 4 25.51 21.22 48.85
C PRO A 4 24.82 21.85 47.61
N GLN A 5 23.57 21.53 47.24
CA GLN A 5 22.27 22.00 47.77
C GLN A 5 22.14 23.53 47.91
N ALA A 6 21.35 24.15 47.00
CA ALA A 6 20.83 25.51 47.09
C ALA A 6 19.29 25.47 47.08
N GLN A 7 18.67 26.17 48.03
CA GLN A 7 17.22 26.25 48.27
C GLN A 7 16.54 27.32 47.38
N PRO A 8 15.25 27.16 47.02
CA PRO A 8 14.46 28.21 46.37
C PRO A 8 13.68 29.08 47.38
N GLY A 9 13.69 30.39 47.17
CA GLY A 9 12.94 31.39 47.94
C GLY A 9 11.46 31.50 47.51
N GLN A 10 10.59 31.76 48.49
CA GLN A 10 9.14 31.96 48.36
C GLN A 10 8.76 33.40 47.90
N PRO A 11 7.53 33.61 47.36
CA PRO A 11 7.10 34.86 46.75
C PRO A 11 6.39 35.82 47.72
N THR A 12 6.38 37.12 47.38
CA THR A 12 5.62 38.18 48.06
C THR A 12 4.48 38.72 47.17
N PRO A 13 3.28 39.03 47.72
CA PRO A 13 2.13 39.52 46.95
C PRO A 13 1.89 41.04 47.12
N GLY A 14 1.38 41.69 46.08
CA GLY A 14 0.86 43.07 46.15
C GLY A 14 0.16 43.51 44.87
N GLN A 15 -1.15 43.76 44.97
CA GLN A 15 -2.05 44.28 43.92
C GLN A 15 -2.01 45.84 43.81
N PRO A 16 -2.99 46.53 43.20
CA PRO A 16 -3.00 47.01 41.81
C PRO A 16 -3.03 48.55 41.73
N THR A 17 -2.70 49.14 40.56
CA THR A 17 -3.11 50.53 40.28
C THR A 17 -3.53 50.74 38.83
N SER A 18 -4.54 51.59 38.70
CA SER A 18 -5.37 51.95 37.56
C SER A 18 -4.84 53.15 36.78
N GLY A 19 -5.11 53.20 35.47
CA GLY A 19 -5.57 54.44 34.80
C GLY A 19 -4.69 55.11 33.73
N GLN A 20 -4.94 54.76 32.45
CA GLN A 20 -5.13 55.63 31.25
C GLN A 20 -4.01 56.55 30.70
N PRO A 21 -4.08 57.04 29.42
CA PRO A 21 -4.73 56.51 28.21
C PRO A 21 -3.90 56.66 26.88
N THR A 22 -4.51 56.19 25.78
CA THR A 22 -4.36 56.56 24.35
C THR A 22 -3.04 56.31 23.59
N SER A 23 -3.09 55.38 22.63
CA SER A 23 -2.85 55.68 21.20
C SER A 23 -3.31 54.51 20.33
N ALA A 24 -4.28 54.76 19.46
CA ALA A 24 -4.82 53.80 18.50
C ALA A 24 -3.77 53.40 17.46
N GLN A 25 -3.61 52.10 17.23
CA GLN A 25 -3.00 51.56 16.02
C GLN A 25 -4.04 50.68 15.29
N PRO A 26 -4.15 50.80 13.96
CA PRO A 26 -5.10 50.01 13.18
C PRO A 26 -4.63 48.57 13.08
N GLY A 27 -5.53 47.61 13.34
CA GLY A 27 -5.27 46.19 13.18
C GLY A 27 -5.07 45.82 11.69
N PRO A 28 -4.34 44.73 11.40
CA PRO A 28 -4.13 44.29 10.02
C PRO A 28 -5.44 43.75 9.45
N GLU A 29 -5.66 44.12 8.19
CA GLU A 29 -6.78 43.80 7.34
C GLU A 29 -7.10 42.30 7.33
N GLY A 30 -8.40 41.99 7.36
CA GLY A 30 -8.89 40.63 7.23
C GLY A 30 -8.46 40.00 5.91
N SER A 31 -7.82 38.83 5.99
CA SER A 31 -7.56 37.97 4.85
C SER A 31 -8.86 37.72 4.06
N PRO A 32 -8.85 37.79 2.72
CA PRO A 32 -10.01 37.44 1.92
C PRO A 32 -10.27 35.94 2.09
N ALA A 33 -11.53 35.59 2.37
CA ALA A 33 -12.00 34.21 2.35
C ALA A 33 -11.66 33.57 0.98
N PRO A 34 -11.24 32.30 0.94
CA PRO A 34 -10.95 31.65 -0.33
C PRO A 34 -12.25 31.60 -1.15
N SER A 35 -12.20 32.19 -2.34
CA SER A 35 -13.29 32.08 -3.31
C SER A 35 -13.59 30.61 -3.54
N ALA A 36 -14.83 30.19 -3.31
CA ALA A 36 -15.31 28.88 -3.69
C ALA A 36 -15.11 28.71 -5.20
N GLY A 37 -14.06 27.97 -5.57
CA GLY A 37 -13.79 27.61 -6.95
C GLY A 37 -14.99 26.85 -7.51
N LEU A 38 -15.41 27.23 -8.72
CA LEU A 38 -16.36 26.48 -9.52
C LEU A 38 -15.96 24.98 -9.54
N PRO A 39 -16.91 24.04 -9.48
CA PRO A 39 -16.57 22.63 -9.54
C PRO A 39 -15.83 22.35 -10.85
N SER A 40 -14.58 21.89 -10.72
CA SER A 40 -13.82 21.35 -11.84
C SER A 40 -14.66 20.27 -12.51
N ALA A 41 -14.72 20.29 -13.85
CA ALA A 41 -15.39 19.28 -14.65
C ALA A 41 -15.06 17.86 -14.13
N PRO A 42 -16.01 16.90 -14.16
CA PRO A 42 -15.80 15.59 -13.57
C PRO A 42 -14.60 14.94 -14.24
N GLN A 43 -13.48 14.84 -13.50
CA GLN A 43 -12.34 14.03 -13.92
C GLN A 43 -12.88 12.64 -14.18
N MET A 44 -12.69 12.13 -15.40
CA MET A 44 -12.89 10.71 -15.68
C MET A 44 -11.85 9.95 -14.88
N THR A 45 -12.15 9.68 -13.62
CA THR A 45 -11.39 8.76 -12.79
C THR A 45 -11.42 7.38 -13.43
N LEU A 46 -10.55 6.47 -13.02
CA LEU A 46 -10.55 5.05 -13.38
C LEU A 46 -11.94 4.38 -13.43
N TYR A 47 -12.89 4.96 -12.72
CA TYR A 47 -14.27 4.53 -12.55
C TYR A 47 -15.24 4.98 -13.65
N GLY A 48 -14.82 5.87 -14.57
CA GLY A 48 -15.65 6.37 -15.67
C GLY A 48 -16.96 7.01 -15.18
N GLY A 49 -16.92 8.31 -14.82
CA GLY A 49 -18.08 9.20 -14.59
C GLY A 49 -19.36 8.59 -13.96
N ALA A 50 -19.65 8.98 -12.70
CA ALA A 50 -20.66 8.47 -11.74
C ALA A 50 -20.08 7.44 -10.74
N PRO A 51 -20.61 7.30 -9.51
CA PRO A 51 -20.03 6.39 -8.52
C PRO A 51 -20.11 4.96 -9.07
N ALA A 52 -18.95 4.37 -9.37
CA ALA A 52 -18.87 3.07 -10.00
C ALA A 52 -19.61 2.00 -9.18
N THR A 53 -20.61 1.40 -9.82
CA THR A 53 -21.41 0.29 -9.29
C THR A 53 -20.78 -1.08 -9.57
N ARG A 54 -19.57 -1.11 -10.16
CA ARG A 54 -18.84 -2.32 -10.54
C ARG A 54 -17.38 -2.27 -10.10
N ARG A 55 -16.73 -3.44 -10.04
CA ARG A 55 -15.29 -3.54 -9.81
C ARG A 55 -14.48 -2.94 -10.97
N VAL A 56 -13.33 -2.34 -10.65
CA VAL A 56 -12.27 -1.98 -11.60
C VAL A 56 -11.79 -3.25 -12.30
N THR A 57 -11.53 -3.15 -13.59
CA THR A 57 -11.06 -4.25 -14.43
C THR A 57 -9.68 -3.94 -14.99
N VAL A 58 -8.97 -4.98 -15.45
CA VAL A 58 -7.69 -4.82 -16.15
C VAL A 58 -7.79 -3.92 -17.40
N ARG A 59 -8.98 -3.86 -18.02
CA ARG A 59 -9.26 -2.96 -19.16
C ARG A 59 -9.30 -1.49 -18.73
N ASP A 60 -9.86 -1.21 -17.56
CA ASP A 60 -9.89 0.15 -17.02
C ASP A 60 -8.46 0.65 -16.72
N LEU A 61 -7.60 -0.22 -16.19
CA LEU A 61 -6.18 0.07 -15.93
C LEU A 61 -5.39 0.32 -17.23
N ALA A 62 -5.61 -0.50 -18.26
CA ALA A 62 -5.01 -0.29 -19.57
C ALA A 62 -5.47 1.04 -20.19
N ALA A 63 -6.76 1.36 -20.08
CA ALA A 63 -7.30 2.64 -20.54
C ALA A 63 -6.74 3.83 -19.74
N ALA A 64 -6.49 3.67 -18.43
CA ALA A 64 -5.85 4.70 -17.61
C ALA A 64 -4.42 5.01 -18.11
N LYS A 65 -3.61 3.99 -18.40
CA LYS A 65 -2.28 4.20 -19.02
C LYS A 65 -2.38 4.94 -20.35
N GLN A 66 -3.31 4.56 -21.22
CA GLN A 66 -3.51 5.22 -22.53
C GLN A 66 -3.87 6.71 -22.38
N ARG A 67 -4.57 7.08 -21.31
CA ARG A 67 -4.90 8.48 -20.99
C ARG A 67 -3.79 9.22 -20.22
N GLY A 68 -2.78 8.51 -19.74
CA GLY A 68 -1.76 9.05 -18.83
C GLY A 68 -2.25 9.25 -17.39
N ASP A 69 -3.37 8.63 -17.01
CA ASP A 69 -3.92 8.71 -15.66
C ASP A 69 -3.11 7.83 -14.71
N ARG A 70 -2.50 8.45 -13.70
CA ARG A 70 -1.78 7.74 -12.64
C ARG A 70 -2.73 7.23 -11.57
N TRP A 71 -2.44 6.09 -10.98
CA TRP A 71 -3.32 5.51 -9.95
C TRP A 71 -2.58 4.85 -8.77
N PRO A 72 -3.18 4.89 -7.56
CA PRO A 72 -2.61 4.27 -6.39
C PRO A 72 -3.02 2.81 -6.26
N MET A 73 -2.18 2.02 -5.62
CA MET A 73 -2.43 0.65 -5.21
C MET A 73 -1.96 0.50 -3.75
N LEU A 74 -2.72 -0.21 -2.93
CA LEU A 74 -2.34 -0.51 -1.55
C LEU A 74 -2.48 -1.99 -1.28
N THR A 75 -1.63 -2.52 -0.40
CA THR A 75 -1.90 -3.86 0.12
C THR A 75 -3.08 -3.85 1.10
N ALA A 76 -3.78 -4.96 1.26
CA ALA A 76 -4.70 -5.20 2.36
C ALA A 76 -4.84 -6.71 2.62
N TYR A 77 -5.23 -7.09 3.83
CA TYR A 77 -5.21 -8.49 4.25
C TYR A 77 -6.46 -8.91 5.06
N ASP A 78 -7.35 -7.96 5.33
CA ASP A 78 -8.59 -8.16 6.07
C ASP A 78 -9.72 -7.29 5.50
N ALA A 79 -10.96 -7.60 5.89
CA ALA A 79 -12.15 -6.94 5.37
C ALA A 79 -12.30 -5.48 5.83
N LEU A 80 -11.87 -5.14 7.06
CA LEU A 80 -12.07 -3.81 7.63
C LEU A 80 -11.14 -2.80 6.98
N THR A 81 -9.86 -3.14 6.89
CA THR A 81 -8.85 -2.33 6.22
C THR A 81 -9.20 -2.17 4.73
N ALA A 82 -9.57 -3.26 4.06
CA ALA A 82 -9.91 -3.22 2.65
C ALA A 82 -11.17 -2.38 2.38
N GLY A 83 -12.17 -2.41 3.28
CA GLY A 83 -13.36 -1.57 3.17
C GLY A 83 -13.03 -0.07 3.24
N VAL A 84 -12.16 0.34 4.16
CA VAL A 84 -11.67 1.73 4.25
C VAL A 84 -10.98 2.15 2.96
N PHE A 85 -10.12 1.31 2.39
CA PHE A 85 -9.42 1.62 1.13
C PHE A 85 -10.36 1.64 -0.07
N ASP A 86 -11.33 0.72 -0.11
CA ASP A 86 -12.36 0.70 -1.15
C ASP A 86 -13.16 2.01 -1.11
N GLU A 87 -13.63 2.45 0.06
CA GLU A 87 -14.37 3.70 0.29
C GLU A 87 -13.55 4.95 -0.08
N ALA A 88 -12.26 4.96 0.27
CA ALA A 88 -11.31 6.00 -0.11
C ALA A 88 -11.01 6.05 -1.62
N GLY A 89 -11.47 5.05 -2.40
CA GLY A 89 -11.39 5.04 -3.86
C GLY A 89 -10.11 4.43 -4.41
N ILE A 90 -9.38 3.63 -3.61
CA ILE A 90 -8.19 2.90 -4.08
C ILE A 90 -8.62 1.86 -5.13
N PRO A 91 -8.19 1.99 -6.41
CA PRO A 91 -8.71 1.18 -7.50
C PRO A 91 -8.18 -0.26 -7.54
N VAL A 92 -7.02 -0.51 -6.93
CA VAL A 92 -6.41 -1.84 -6.88
C VAL A 92 -5.93 -2.13 -5.46
N ILE A 93 -6.36 -3.27 -4.92
CA ILE A 93 -5.93 -3.77 -3.62
C ILE A 93 -5.15 -5.06 -3.81
N LEU A 94 -3.95 -5.12 -3.23
CA LEU A 94 -3.07 -6.28 -3.26
C LEU A 94 -3.15 -7.07 -1.95
N VAL A 95 -3.59 -8.31 -2.05
CA VAL A 95 -3.37 -9.32 -1.01
C VAL A 95 -1.99 -9.90 -1.28
N GLY A 96 -0.97 -9.24 -0.72
CA GLY A 96 0.42 -9.59 -0.96
C GLY A 96 0.99 -10.55 0.08
N ASP A 97 1.97 -11.36 -0.30
CA ASP A 97 2.71 -12.23 0.64
C ASP A 97 3.53 -11.43 1.69
N SER A 98 3.70 -10.12 1.49
CA SER A 98 4.12 -9.14 2.51
C SER A 98 3.31 -9.20 3.83
N ALA A 99 2.12 -9.83 3.82
CA ALA A 99 1.38 -10.23 5.01
C ALA A 99 2.23 -11.10 5.96
N GLY A 100 3.10 -11.96 5.43
CA GLY A 100 4.00 -12.79 6.21
C GLY A 100 4.78 -11.95 7.22
N ASN A 101 5.41 -10.87 6.76
CA ASN A 101 6.13 -9.94 7.63
C ASN A 101 5.21 -9.08 8.49
N THR A 102 4.21 -8.46 7.88
CA THR A 102 3.49 -7.34 8.50
C THR A 102 2.31 -7.76 9.36
N HIS A 103 1.78 -8.98 9.16
CA HIS A 103 0.58 -9.49 9.82
C HIS A 103 0.82 -10.81 10.55
N LEU A 104 1.63 -11.71 9.98
CA LEU A 104 1.88 -13.04 10.54
C LEU A 104 3.17 -13.12 11.36
N GLY A 105 4.01 -12.08 11.32
CA GLY A 105 5.24 -12.00 12.11
C GLY A 105 6.38 -12.91 11.62
N TYR A 106 6.31 -13.41 10.39
CA TYR A 106 7.42 -14.12 9.76
C TYR A 106 8.60 -13.18 9.47
N GLU A 107 9.80 -13.76 9.47
CA GLU A 107 11.03 -13.02 9.17
C GLU A 107 11.09 -12.58 7.69
N ASN A 108 10.48 -13.34 6.79
CA ASN A 108 10.38 -13.05 5.36
C ASN A 108 9.09 -13.69 4.78
N THR A 109 8.87 -13.55 3.48
CA THR A 109 7.64 -14.03 2.83
C THR A 109 7.67 -15.51 2.43
N VAL A 110 8.80 -16.20 2.56
CA VAL A 110 8.98 -17.62 2.16
C VAL A 110 8.02 -18.57 2.89
N PRO A 111 7.73 -18.43 4.21
CA PRO A 111 6.84 -19.35 4.92
C PRO A 111 5.35 -19.20 4.57
N VAL A 112 4.96 -18.12 3.89
CA VAL A 112 3.55 -17.83 3.60
C VAL A 112 2.97 -18.94 2.72
N THR A 113 1.83 -19.49 3.16
CA THR A 113 1.17 -20.61 2.51
C THR A 113 0.03 -20.17 1.60
N MET A 114 -0.38 -21.06 0.68
CA MET A 114 -1.58 -20.84 -0.13
C MET A 114 -2.86 -20.69 0.71
N ASP A 115 -2.94 -21.36 1.87
CA ASP A 115 -4.14 -21.32 2.72
C ASP A 115 -4.27 -19.97 3.43
N GLU A 116 -3.16 -19.40 3.89
CA GLU A 116 -3.11 -18.04 4.44
C GLU A 116 -3.48 -17.02 3.36
N MET A 117 -2.92 -17.14 2.15
CA MET A 117 -3.24 -16.26 1.03
C MET A 117 -4.72 -16.34 0.64
N ALA A 118 -5.29 -17.54 0.53
CA ALA A 118 -6.70 -17.73 0.20
C ALA A 118 -7.63 -17.15 1.28
N MET A 119 -7.29 -17.34 2.57
CA MET A 119 -8.06 -16.79 3.69
C MET A 119 -8.09 -15.26 3.67
N MET A 120 -6.91 -14.63 3.60
CA MET A 120 -6.78 -13.17 3.58
C MET A 120 -7.44 -12.57 2.33
N ALA A 121 -7.24 -13.21 1.17
CA ALA A 121 -7.83 -12.74 -0.08
C ALA A 121 -9.37 -12.79 -0.03
N GLY A 122 -9.94 -13.86 0.50
CA GLY A 122 -11.39 -13.97 0.67
C GLY A 122 -11.95 -12.90 1.60
N ALA A 123 -11.22 -12.54 2.68
CA ALA A 123 -11.61 -11.45 3.57
C ALA A 123 -11.62 -10.10 2.86
N VAL A 124 -10.57 -9.79 2.10
CA VAL A 124 -10.45 -8.55 1.32
C VAL A 124 -11.53 -8.44 0.24
N VAL A 125 -11.81 -9.54 -0.47
CA VAL A 125 -12.89 -9.56 -1.48
C VAL A 125 -14.25 -9.27 -0.85
N ARG A 126 -14.56 -9.85 0.33
CA ARG A 126 -15.80 -9.56 1.07
C ARG A 126 -15.88 -8.13 1.60
N GLY A 127 -14.74 -7.51 1.92
CA GLY A 127 -14.65 -6.13 2.41
C GLY A 127 -14.78 -5.05 1.33
N THR A 128 -14.70 -5.41 0.05
CA THR A 128 -14.58 -4.44 -1.06
C THR A 128 -15.72 -4.58 -2.07
N ARG A 129 -16.08 -3.49 -2.75
CA ARG A 129 -17.09 -3.48 -3.81
C ARG A 129 -16.57 -2.95 -5.15
N ARG A 130 -15.58 -2.06 -5.13
CA ARG A 130 -15.11 -1.31 -6.31
C ARG A 130 -13.69 -1.69 -6.74
N ALA A 131 -12.80 -1.97 -5.81
CA ALA A 131 -11.41 -2.28 -6.14
C ALA A 131 -11.28 -3.59 -6.94
N LEU A 132 -10.32 -3.60 -7.87
CA LEU A 132 -9.74 -4.84 -8.37
C LEU A 132 -8.89 -5.45 -7.25
N VAL A 133 -9.27 -6.64 -6.79
CA VAL A 133 -8.46 -7.39 -5.82
C VAL A 133 -7.50 -8.31 -6.56
N VAL A 134 -6.22 -8.15 -6.30
CA VAL A 134 -5.12 -8.99 -6.81
C VAL A 134 -4.55 -9.77 -5.63
N ALA A 135 -4.30 -11.07 -5.79
CA ALA A 135 -3.62 -11.87 -4.77
C ALA A 135 -2.31 -12.48 -5.27
N ASP A 136 -1.31 -12.51 -4.40
CA ASP A 136 -0.04 -13.18 -4.68
C ASP A 136 -0.17 -14.69 -4.73
N LEU A 137 0.53 -15.30 -5.68
CA LEU A 137 0.99 -16.69 -5.55
C LEU A 137 2.25 -16.68 -4.68
N PRO A 138 2.22 -17.26 -3.46
CA PRO A 138 3.34 -17.24 -2.54
C PRO A 138 4.50 -18.13 -3.03
N PHE A 139 5.64 -18.06 -2.34
CA PHE A 139 6.79 -18.90 -2.63
C PHE A 139 6.42 -20.39 -2.65
N GLY A 140 6.91 -21.12 -3.66
CA GLY A 140 6.65 -22.54 -3.86
C GLY A 140 5.31 -22.87 -4.53
N ALA A 141 4.41 -21.90 -4.73
CA ALA A 141 3.08 -22.13 -5.29
C ALA A 141 3.04 -22.18 -6.83
N TYR A 142 4.08 -21.73 -7.54
CA TYR A 142 4.05 -21.60 -9.01
C TYR A 142 5.37 -21.95 -9.69
N GLN A 143 6.45 -22.09 -8.93
CA GLN A 143 7.81 -22.22 -9.43
C GLN A 143 8.07 -23.63 -10.00
N ALA A 144 7.35 -24.66 -9.55
CA ALA A 144 7.63 -26.04 -9.98
C ALA A 144 7.11 -26.33 -11.41
N SER A 145 5.94 -25.78 -11.78
CA SER A 145 5.39 -25.94 -13.13
C SER A 145 4.25 -24.95 -13.43
N ALA A 146 3.95 -24.75 -14.71
CA ALA A 146 2.75 -24.05 -15.15
C ALA A 146 1.47 -24.68 -14.58
N ARG A 147 1.40 -26.02 -14.52
CA ARG A 147 0.25 -26.72 -13.98
C ARG A 147 0.01 -26.42 -12.49
N GLN A 148 1.08 -26.43 -11.70
CA GLN A 148 1.00 -26.06 -10.28
C GLN A 148 0.52 -24.61 -10.11
N ALA A 149 1.06 -23.68 -10.91
CA ALA A 149 0.63 -22.29 -10.90
C ALA A 149 -0.86 -22.15 -11.24
N PHE A 150 -1.34 -22.90 -12.24
CA PHE A 150 -2.76 -22.95 -12.62
C PHE A 150 -3.64 -23.46 -11.47
N ASP A 151 -3.33 -24.63 -10.90
CA ASP A 151 -4.14 -25.21 -9.84
C ASP A 151 -4.23 -24.26 -8.62
N ASN A 152 -3.14 -23.58 -8.25
CA ASN A 152 -3.12 -22.61 -7.16
C ASN A 152 -3.82 -21.28 -7.49
N ALA A 153 -3.65 -20.75 -8.71
CA ALA A 153 -4.34 -19.54 -9.14
C ALA A 153 -5.86 -19.76 -9.20
N VAL A 154 -6.30 -20.95 -9.63
CA VAL A 154 -7.72 -21.35 -9.61
C VAL A 154 -8.28 -21.31 -8.19
N ARG A 155 -7.52 -21.71 -7.16
CA ARG A 155 -7.96 -21.58 -5.76
C ARG A 155 -8.22 -20.12 -5.40
N LEU A 156 -7.28 -19.21 -5.69
CA LEU A 156 -7.47 -17.78 -5.38
C LEU A 156 -8.67 -17.18 -6.14
N VAL A 157 -8.84 -17.52 -7.42
CA VAL A 157 -9.95 -16.99 -8.22
C VAL A 157 -11.29 -17.57 -7.78
N LYS A 158 -11.40 -18.89 -7.60
CA LYS A 158 -12.67 -19.57 -7.32
C LYS A 158 -13.08 -19.53 -5.85
N GLU A 159 -12.14 -19.74 -4.93
CA GLU A 159 -12.42 -19.85 -3.50
C GLU A 159 -12.39 -18.48 -2.82
N ALA A 160 -11.40 -17.64 -3.17
CA ALA A 160 -11.27 -16.30 -2.57
C ALA A 160 -11.99 -15.21 -3.37
N GLY A 161 -12.20 -15.38 -4.67
CA GLY A 161 -12.94 -14.44 -5.52
C GLY A 161 -12.11 -13.26 -6.04
N VAL A 162 -10.78 -13.41 -6.12
CA VAL A 162 -9.91 -12.35 -6.65
C VAL A 162 -10.10 -12.16 -8.16
N GLY A 163 -9.90 -10.93 -8.63
CA GLY A 163 -10.01 -10.61 -10.06
C GLY A 163 -8.72 -10.89 -10.84
N ALA A 164 -7.58 -11.04 -10.16
CA ALA A 164 -6.29 -11.32 -10.77
C ALA A 164 -5.31 -11.95 -9.77
N VAL A 165 -4.23 -12.54 -10.29
CA VAL A 165 -3.11 -13.05 -9.49
C VAL A 165 -1.82 -12.30 -9.81
N LYS A 166 -0.89 -12.23 -8.85
CA LYS A 166 0.48 -11.73 -9.03
C LYS A 166 1.48 -12.85 -8.80
N LEU A 167 2.55 -12.88 -9.60
CA LEU A 167 3.66 -13.83 -9.43
C LEU A 167 5.01 -13.18 -9.77
N GLU A 168 6.08 -13.64 -9.14
CA GLU A 168 7.41 -13.06 -9.28
C GLU A 168 8.30 -13.84 -10.24
N GLY A 169 8.95 -13.13 -11.16
CA GLY A 169 9.93 -13.66 -12.10
C GLY A 169 9.77 -13.10 -13.51
N GLY A 170 10.87 -13.18 -14.29
CA GLY A 170 10.92 -12.83 -15.70
C GLY A 170 10.78 -14.05 -16.62
N GLU A 171 11.74 -14.26 -17.52
CA GLU A 171 11.73 -15.36 -18.50
C GLU A 171 11.40 -16.75 -17.90
N ARG A 172 11.86 -17.03 -16.67
CA ARG A 172 11.66 -18.33 -16.00
C ARG A 172 10.21 -18.67 -15.67
N VAL A 173 9.29 -17.70 -15.66
CA VAL A 173 7.86 -17.90 -15.33
C VAL A 173 6.92 -17.75 -16.52
N LEU A 174 7.45 -17.51 -17.73
CA LEU A 174 6.60 -17.32 -18.91
C LEU A 174 5.66 -18.50 -19.20
N PRO A 175 6.05 -19.78 -19.02
CA PRO A 175 5.11 -20.90 -19.18
C PRO A 175 3.90 -20.81 -18.25
N GLN A 176 4.10 -20.37 -17.01
CA GLN A 176 3.06 -20.14 -16.01
C GLN A 176 2.14 -19.01 -16.48
N VAL A 177 2.70 -17.85 -16.84
CA VAL A 177 1.93 -16.68 -17.28
C VAL A 177 1.06 -17.03 -18.48
N ARG A 178 1.62 -17.67 -19.51
CA ARG A 178 0.87 -18.06 -20.72
C ARG A 178 -0.30 -18.97 -20.39
N LEU A 179 -0.07 -20.04 -19.62
CA LEU A 179 -1.14 -20.97 -19.25
C LEU A 179 -2.25 -20.29 -18.45
N LEU A 180 -1.89 -19.44 -17.49
CA LEU A 180 -2.87 -18.71 -16.68
C LEU A 180 -3.72 -17.77 -17.55
N VAL A 181 -3.08 -17.00 -18.42
CA VAL A 181 -3.77 -16.06 -19.33
C VAL A 181 -4.65 -16.79 -20.32
N GLU A 182 -4.17 -17.87 -20.95
CA GLU A 182 -4.95 -18.72 -21.86
C GLU A 182 -6.16 -19.36 -21.17
N ALA A 183 -6.07 -19.65 -19.87
CA ALA A 183 -7.17 -20.14 -19.06
C ALA A 183 -8.13 -19.03 -18.57
N GLY A 184 -7.89 -17.77 -18.92
CA GLY A 184 -8.72 -16.63 -18.56
C GLY A 184 -8.42 -16.01 -17.19
N ILE A 185 -7.27 -16.34 -16.57
CA ILE A 185 -6.83 -15.74 -15.31
C ILE A 185 -5.92 -14.55 -15.63
N ALA A 186 -6.31 -13.36 -15.16
CA ALA A 186 -5.49 -12.15 -15.31
C ALA A 186 -4.23 -12.22 -14.44
N VAL A 187 -3.07 -11.98 -15.03
CA VAL A 187 -1.76 -12.06 -14.37
C VAL A 187 -1.07 -10.69 -14.32
N MET A 188 -0.68 -10.28 -13.11
CA MET A 188 0.25 -9.20 -12.86
C MET A 188 1.66 -9.79 -12.68
N GLY A 189 2.62 -9.35 -13.50
CA GLY A 189 4.02 -9.75 -13.35
C GLY A 189 4.72 -8.96 -12.24
N HIS A 190 5.81 -9.48 -11.69
CA HIS A 190 6.66 -8.76 -10.74
C HIS A 190 8.15 -8.97 -11.07
N LEU A 191 8.85 -7.87 -11.34
CA LEU A 191 10.28 -7.78 -11.63
C LEU A 191 11.01 -6.82 -10.68
N GLY A 192 12.34 -6.89 -10.72
CA GLY A 192 13.21 -6.14 -9.81
C GLY A 192 13.52 -6.97 -8.59
N LEU A 193 13.41 -6.38 -7.40
CA LEU A 193 13.54 -7.13 -6.15
C LEU A 193 12.31 -8.00 -5.97
N THR A 194 12.50 -9.32 -6.03
CA THR A 194 11.45 -10.33 -5.82
C THR A 194 11.66 -10.96 -4.43
N PRO A 195 10.96 -10.51 -3.38
CA PRO A 195 11.22 -10.93 -1.99
C PRO A 195 11.17 -12.44 -1.75
N GLN A 196 10.43 -13.20 -2.56
CA GLN A 196 10.43 -14.67 -2.47
C GLN A 196 11.79 -15.29 -2.79
N SER A 197 12.68 -14.54 -3.44
CA SER A 197 14.06 -14.94 -3.75
C SER A 197 15.09 -14.37 -2.76
N VAL A 198 14.66 -13.89 -1.58
CA VAL A 198 15.52 -13.19 -0.60
C VAL A 198 16.82 -13.95 -0.26
N HIS A 199 16.76 -15.28 -0.14
CA HIS A 199 17.91 -16.11 0.18
C HIS A 199 18.91 -16.21 -0.98
N THR A 200 18.43 -16.22 -2.23
CA THR A 200 19.27 -16.21 -3.43
C THR A 200 19.85 -14.82 -3.70
N LEU A 201 19.10 -13.77 -3.38
CA LEU A 201 19.51 -12.37 -3.59
C LEU A 201 20.43 -11.83 -2.48
N GLY A 202 20.57 -12.54 -1.36
CA GLY A 202 21.38 -12.10 -0.23
C GLY A 202 20.79 -10.88 0.50
N GLY A 203 19.46 -10.79 0.53
CA GLY A 203 18.71 -9.73 1.20
C GLY A 203 17.97 -8.76 0.27
N LEU A 204 17.32 -7.76 0.88
CA LEU A 204 16.51 -6.75 0.18
C LEU A 204 17.39 -5.63 -0.37
N ARG A 205 17.91 -5.83 -1.59
CA ARG A 205 18.81 -4.88 -2.26
C ARG A 205 18.19 -4.37 -3.56
N VAL A 206 18.56 -3.13 -3.91
CA VAL A 206 18.23 -2.54 -5.21
C VAL A 206 18.77 -3.43 -6.34
N GLN A 207 17.93 -3.74 -7.32
CA GLN A 207 18.26 -4.62 -8.45
C GLN A 207 18.64 -3.82 -9.70
N ALA A 208 19.13 -4.53 -10.72
CA ALA A 208 19.40 -3.96 -12.06
C ALA A 208 20.33 -2.72 -12.06
N ARG A 209 21.41 -2.77 -11.28
CA ARG A 209 22.39 -1.66 -11.16
C ARG A 209 23.40 -1.61 -12.31
N ASP A 210 23.77 -2.77 -12.85
CA ASP A 210 24.65 -2.87 -14.01
C ASP A 210 23.85 -2.99 -15.31
N GLU A 211 24.49 -2.64 -16.43
CA GLU A 211 23.87 -2.61 -17.75
C GLU A 211 23.31 -3.97 -18.17
N ALA A 212 23.98 -5.08 -17.82
CA ALA A 212 23.54 -6.41 -18.19
C ALA A 212 22.26 -6.81 -17.43
N ALA A 213 22.19 -6.50 -16.13
CA ALA A 213 21.01 -6.71 -15.31
C ALA A 213 19.86 -5.78 -15.72
N ALA A 214 20.15 -4.53 -16.10
CA ALA A 214 19.16 -3.59 -16.63
C ALA A 214 18.59 -4.08 -17.97
N ALA A 215 19.44 -4.54 -18.89
CA ALA A 215 19.01 -5.12 -20.16
C ALA A 215 18.19 -6.40 -19.96
N ARG A 216 18.54 -7.23 -18.97
CA ARG A 216 17.75 -8.41 -18.61
C ARG A 216 16.37 -8.04 -18.09
N LEU A 217 16.28 -7.07 -17.17
CA LEU A 217 15.00 -6.61 -16.64
C LEU A 217 14.09 -6.07 -17.76
N LEU A 218 14.65 -5.31 -18.71
CA LEU A 218 13.90 -4.81 -19.85
C LEU A 218 13.38 -5.95 -20.74
N ARG A 219 14.21 -6.96 -21.03
CA ARG A 219 13.77 -8.16 -21.77
C ARG A 219 12.68 -8.93 -21.03
N ASP A 220 12.87 -9.15 -19.73
CA ASP A 220 11.89 -9.83 -18.88
C ASP A 220 10.55 -9.09 -18.89
N ALA A 221 10.57 -7.76 -18.88
CA ALA A 221 9.38 -6.92 -18.90
C ALA A 221 8.60 -7.05 -20.22
N HIS A 222 9.30 -7.00 -21.36
CA HIS A 222 8.71 -7.26 -22.67
C HIS A 222 8.17 -8.68 -22.77
N ALA A 223 8.93 -9.67 -22.31
CA ALA A 223 8.53 -11.07 -22.38
C ALA A 223 7.27 -11.37 -21.53
N LEU A 224 7.13 -10.75 -20.36
CA LEU A 224 5.92 -10.83 -19.54
C LEU A 224 4.71 -10.23 -20.26
N GLN A 225 4.88 -9.05 -20.88
CA GLN A 225 3.83 -8.43 -21.70
C GLN A 225 3.43 -9.33 -22.87
N GLU A 226 4.40 -9.86 -23.62
CA GLU A 226 4.15 -10.78 -24.74
C GLU A 226 3.46 -12.08 -24.30
N ALA A 227 3.75 -12.56 -23.09
CA ALA A 227 3.07 -13.70 -22.48
C ALA A 227 1.63 -13.39 -22.02
N GLY A 228 1.22 -12.12 -22.05
CA GLY A 228 -0.14 -11.68 -21.75
C GLY A 228 -0.35 -11.15 -20.33
N ALA A 229 0.71 -10.85 -19.58
CA ALA A 229 0.58 -10.15 -18.30
C ALA A 229 -0.10 -8.78 -18.53
N PHE A 230 -1.14 -8.46 -17.76
CA PHE A 230 -1.88 -7.21 -17.96
C PHE A 230 -1.19 -6.00 -17.35
N SER A 231 -0.19 -6.22 -16.50
CA SER A 231 0.63 -5.19 -15.86
C SER A 231 1.90 -5.79 -15.25
N VAL A 232 2.87 -4.95 -14.90
CA VAL A 232 4.15 -5.37 -14.31
C VAL A 232 4.53 -4.48 -13.11
N VAL A 233 4.72 -5.09 -11.95
CA VAL A 233 5.33 -4.43 -10.78
C VAL A 233 6.84 -4.34 -10.97
N LEU A 234 7.40 -3.17 -10.69
CA LEU A 234 8.84 -2.89 -10.65
C LEU A 234 9.23 -2.51 -9.22
N GLU A 235 9.97 -3.39 -8.54
CA GLU A 235 10.38 -3.18 -7.15
C GLU A 235 11.87 -2.90 -7.01
N ALA A 236 12.20 -1.82 -6.27
CA ALA A 236 13.57 -1.42 -5.94
C ALA A 236 14.53 -1.42 -7.16
N VAL A 237 14.10 -0.77 -8.24
CA VAL A 237 14.88 -0.58 -9.47
C VAL A 237 15.29 0.89 -9.66
N PRO A 238 16.38 1.21 -10.38
CA PRO A 238 16.73 2.59 -10.71
C PRO A 238 15.60 3.31 -11.43
N ALA A 239 15.33 4.56 -11.05
CA ALA A 239 14.21 5.35 -11.57
C ALA A 239 14.28 5.53 -13.10
N GLU A 240 15.47 5.78 -13.65
CA GLU A 240 15.67 5.92 -15.10
C GLU A 240 15.34 4.63 -15.86
N LEU A 241 15.68 3.47 -15.29
CA LEU A 241 15.34 2.18 -15.89
C LEU A 241 13.83 1.92 -15.81
N ALA A 242 13.18 2.24 -14.69
CA ALA A 242 11.73 2.11 -14.56
C ALA A 242 10.98 3.03 -15.53
N ALA A 243 11.45 4.27 -15.71
CA ALA A 243 10.92 5.20 -16.70
C ALA A 243 11.04 4.64 -18.11
N LYS A 244 12.21 4.09 -18.46
CA LYS A 244 12.44 3.43 -19.75
C LYS A 244 11.49 2.25 -19.98
N VAL A 245 11.38 1.33 -19.01
CA VAL A 245 10.45 0.19 -19.09
C VAL A 245 9.01 0.68 -19.25
N THR A 246 8.60 1.69 -18.48
CA THR A 246 7.23 2.23 -18.53
C THR A 246 6.89 2.86 -19.87
N ALA A 247 7.86 3.52 -20.52
CA ALA A 247 7.71 4.11 -21.83
C ALA A 247 7.65 3.07 -22.96
N GLU A 248 8.35 1.93 -22.81
CA GLU A 248 8.39 0.87 -23.82
C GLU A 248 7.22 -0.12 -23.72
N LEU A 249 6.67 -0.35 -22.53
CA LEU A 249 5.52 -1.23 -22.36
C LEU A 249 4.20 -0.53 -22.71
N SER A 250 3.31 -1.30 -23.34
CA SER A 250 1.91 -0.95 -23.56
C SER A 250 1.00 -1.27 -22.38
N VAL A 251 1.43 -2.16 -21.48
CA VAL A 251 0.72 -2.49 -20.23
C VAL A 251 1.18 -1.58 -19.08
N PRO A 252 0.31 -1.32 -18.07
CA PRO A 252 0.69 -0.55 -16.89
C PRO A 252 1.89 -1.12 -16.12
N THR A 253 2.79 -0.22 -15.73
CA THR A 253 3.84 -0.49 -14.73
C THR A 253 3.42 0.05 -13.36
N ILE A 254 3.71 -0.70 -12.30
CA ILE A 254 3.45 -0.31 -10.93
C ILE A 254 4.78 -0.23 -10.17
N GLY A 255 5.14 0.97 -9.70
CA GLY A 255 6.38 1.19 -8.97
C GLY A 255 6.23 0.95 -7.46
N ILE A 256 7.27 0.36 -6.87
CA ILE A 256 7.54 0.42 -5.43
C ILE A 256 9.04 0.60 -5.22
N GLY A 257 9.45 1.82 -4.89
CA GLY A 257 10.86 2.19 -4.92
C GLY A 257 11.48 2.17 -6.32
N ALA A 258 10.68 2.44 -7.35
CA ALA A 258 11.07 2.50 -8.76
C ALA A 258 11.05 3.93 -9.34
N GLY A 259 10.96 4.95 -8.49
CA GLY A 259 10.82 6.33 -8.92
C GLY A 259 9.39 6.70 -9.35
N PRO A 260 9.19 7.96 -9.79
CA PRO A 260 7.85 8.50 -10.02
C PRO A 260 7.28 8.13 -11.38
N ASP A 261 8.07 7.63 -12.34
CA ASP A 261 7.68 7.55 -13.74
C ASP A 261 6.95 6.26 -14.14
N CYS A 262 6.61 5.38 -13.18
CA CYS A 262 5.66 4.29 -13.40
C CYS A 262 4.22 4.81 -13.54
N ASP A 263 3.36 4.07 -14.25
CA ASP A 263 1.94 4.44 -14.43
C ASP A 263 1.17 4.43 -13.09
N ALA A 264 1.61 3.62 -12.13
CA ALA A 264 1.02 3.49 -10.82
C ALA A 264 2.07 3.32 -9.72
N GLN A 265 1.64 3.42 -8.47
CA GLN A 265 2.49 3.20 -7.30
C GLN A 265 1.80 2.26 -6.31
N VAL A 266 2.56 1.34 -5.72
CA VAL A 266 2.10 0.44 -4.65
C VAL A 266 2.90 0.65 -3.37
N LEU A 267 2.22 0.60 -2.23
CA LEU A 267 2.85 0.53 -0.91
C LEU A 267 2.19 -0.54 -0.06
N VAL A 268 3.01 -1.14 0.81
CA VAL A 268 2.54 -2.00 1.90
C VAL A 268 1.82 -1.10 2.92
N TRP A 269 0.53 -1.35 3.15
CA TRP A 269 -0.31 -0.38 3.87
C TRP A 269 0.15 -0.10 5.32
N PRO A 270 0.66 -1.06 6.10
CA PRO A 270 1.16 -0.78 7.45
C PRO A 270 2.38 0.13 7.42
N ASP A 271 3.22 0.05 6.38
CA ASP A 271 4.37 0.94 6.22
C ASP A 271 3.91 2.37 5.87
N MET A 272 2.99 2.47 4.91
CA MET A 272 2.37 3.72 4.48
C MET A 272 1.66 4.44 5.63
N ALA A 273 0.97 3.68 6.49
CA ALA A 273 0.23 4.21 7.63
C ALA A 273 1.06 4.34 8.93
N GLY A 274 2.36 3.99 8.90
CA GLY A 274 3.26 4.10 10.05
C GLY A 274 2.98 3.10 11.18
N LEU A 275 2.37 1.96 10.88
CA LEU A 275 2.08 0.89 11.85
C LEU A 275 3.27 -0.07 12.04
N THR A 276 4.05 -0.30 10.97
CA THR A 276 5.24 -1.16 11.02
C THR A 276 6.31 -0.56 11.93
N PRO A 277 6.83 -1.32 12.91
CA PRO A 277 7.86 -0.81 13.82
C PRO A 277 9.22 -0.67 13.12
N GLY A 278 10.09 0.15 13.71
CA GLY A 278 11.49 0.25 13.29
C GLY A 278 11.73 1.18 12.10
N ARG A 279 12.82 0.92 11.37
CA ARG A 279 13.30 1.78 10.28
C ARG A 279 12.50 1.54 9.01
N THR A 280 11.74 2.54 8.62
CA THR A 280 10.98 2.56 7.36
C THR A 280 11.91 2.55 6.14
N PRO A 281 11.64 1.72 5.11
CA PRO A 281 12.41 1.72 3.87
C PRO A 281 12.44 3.11 3.21
N LYS A 282 13.54 3.45 2.53
CA LYS A 282 13.75 4.79 1.94
C LYS A 282 12.64 5.21 0.96
N PHE A 283 12.04 4.25 0.26
CA PHE A 283 10.99 4.51 -0.72
C PHE A 283 9.60 4.72 -0.12
N VAL A 284 9.42 4.50 1.18
CA VAL A 284 8.13 4.65 1.84
C VAL A 284 7.99 6.06 2.40
N LYS A 285 6.88 6.71 2.08
CA LYS A 285 6.38 7.89 2.78
C LYS A 285 5.34 7.46 3.81
N LYS A 286 5.49 7.87 5.07
CA LYS A 286 4.46 7.73 6.09
C LYS A 286 3.40 8.82 5.91
N TYR A 287 2.14 8.42 5.80
CA TYR A 287 0.98 9.31 5.73
C TYR A 287 0.26 9.43 7.08
N ALA A 288 0.57 8.54 8.03
CA ALA A 288 0.07 8.57 9.41
C ALA A 288 1.10 7.94 10.38
N ASP A 289 0.81 8.03 11.68
CA ASP A 289 1.49 7.27 12.74
C ASP A 289 0.46 6.41 13.50
N LEU A 290 -0.05 5.38 12.83
CA LEU A 290 -1.07 4.51 13.42
C LEU A 290 -0.53 3.70 14.60
N ARG A 291 0.77 3.45 14.67
CA ARG A 291 1.36 2.73 15.80
C ARG A 291 1.19 3.53 17.10
N ASP A 292 1.49 4.82 17.05
CA ASP A 292 1.33 5.72 18.19
C ASP A 292 -0.15 5.98 18.52
N VAL A 293 -1.01 6.18 17.51
CA VAL A 293 -2.47 6.33 17.70
C VAL A 293 -3.06 5.11 18.41
N LEU A 294 -2.79 3.90 17.92
CA LEU A 294 -3.28 2.67 18.54
C LEU A 294 -2.70 2.47 19.94
N GLY A 295 -1.41 2.77 20.12
CA GLY A 295 -0.76 2.71 21.41
C GLY A 295 -1.39 3.64 22.46
N ARG A 296 -1.76 4.87 22.08
CA ARG A 296 -2.46 5.80 22.97
C ARG A 296 -3.86 5.32 23.31
N ALA A 297 -4.62 4.84 22.32
CA ALA A 297 -5.97 4.33 22.54
C ALA A 297 -5.96 3.14 23.52
N ALA A 298 -5.02 2.21 23.35
CA ALA A 298 -4.86 1.07 24.26
C ALA A 298 -4.49 1.49 25.69
N ARG A 299 -3.60 2.49 25.85
CA ARG A 299 -3.25 3.04 27.17
C ARG A 299 -4.42 3.75 27.82
N ALA A 300 -5.14 4.60 27.09
CA ALA A 300 -6.31 5.30 27.61
C ALA A 300 -7.39 4.31 28.09
N PHE A 301 -7.68 3.28 27.29
CA PHE A 301 -8.58 2.20 27.69
C PHE A 301 -8.11 1.49 28.97
N ALA A 302 -6.82 1.18 29.07
CA ALA A 302 -6.26 0.55 30.27
C ALA A 302 -6.36 1.47 31.50
N ASP A 303 -6.06 2.75 31.34
CA ASP A 303 -6.16 3.75 32.41
C ASP A 303 -7.60 3.88 32.90
N ASP A 304 -8.58 3.89 31.99
CA ASP A 304 -10.01 3.94 32.35
C ASP A 304 -10.47 2.69 33.12
N VAL A 305 -9.98 1.51 32.74
CA VAL A 305 -10.28 0.25 33.45
C VAL A 305 -9.65 0.24 34.84
N VAL A 306 -8.38 0.66 34.97
CA VAL A 306 -7.66 0.70 36.25
C VAL A 306 -8.28 1.74 37.20
N ALA A 307 -8.72 2.88 36.69
CA ALA A 307 -9.40 3.92 37.46
C ALA A 307 -10.85 3.55 37.82
N GLY A 308 -11.43 2.51 37.20
CA GLY A 308 -12.83 2.15 37.36
C GLY A 308 -13.81 3.12 36.68
N SER A 309 -13.35 3.96 35.76
CA SER A 309 -14.21 4.83 34.94
C SER A 309 -14.86 4.06 33.78
N PHE A 310 -14.25 2.95 33.34
CA PHE A 310 -14.85 2.03 32.37
C PHE A 310 -15.08 0.61 32.98
N PRO A 311 -16.24 -0.03 32.71
CA PRO A 311 -17.38 0.51 31.98
C PRO A 311 -18.19 1.53 32.81
N ALA A 312 -18.64 2.60 32.15
CA ALA A 312 -19.62 3.51 32.71
C ALA A 312 -21.05 2.94 32.62
N ALA A 313 -22.02 3.59 33.28
CA ALA A 313 -23.41 3.14 33.31
C ALA A 313 -24.05 3.04 31.91
N GLU A 314 -23.68 3.91 30.97
CA GLU A 314 -24.14 3.89 29.58
C GLU A 314 -23.61 2.69 28.77
N HIS A 315 -22.51 2.08 29.23
CA HIS A 315 -21.89 0.90 28.61
C HIS A 315 -22.37 -0.42 29.26
N THR A 316 -23.39 -0.37 30.14
CA THR A 316 -23.86 -1.51 30.92
C THR A 316 -25.32 -1.86 30.60
N TYR A 317 -25.60 -3.13 30.32
CA TYR A 317 -26.96 -3.63 30.09
C TYR A 317 -27.74 -3.78 31.42
N ARG A 318 -29.06 -3.62 31.37
CA ARG A 318 -29.98 -3.85 32.49
C ARG A 318 -30.86 -5.05 32.24
#